data_AF-A0A409WNF8-F1
#
_entry.id   AF-A0A409WNF8-F1
#
_cell.length_a   1.000
_cell.length_b   1.000
_cell.length_c   1.000
_cell.angle_alpha   90.00
_cell.angle_beta   90.00
_cell.angle_gamma   90.00
#
_symmetry.space_group_name_H-M   'P 1'
#
loop_
_entity.id
_entity.type
_entity.pdbx_description
1 polymer ?
#
loop_
_entity_poly.entity_id
_entity_poly.type
_entity_poly.pdbx_seq_one_letter_code
_entity_poly.pdbx_strand_id
1 'polypeptide(L)'
;MHRYRPDEMGSAEEVELTTYTLTLQPRITKVYDPSFLIETRRPLAKWELADRIVLTQNRTDAVGTNVHPAAGQEETVAETRDAKGEVLGRWIVRWEEGGVGTCHEVGHVVRYFNVHEELLK
;
A
#
# COMPACT_ATOMS: atom_id res chain seq x y z
N MET A 1 14.91 -4.10 12.84
CA MET A 1 15.18 -3.46 11.54
C MET A 1 15.48 -4.57 10.54
N HIS A 2 14.44 -5.18 9.96
CA HIS A 2 14.64 -6.17 8.90
C HIS A 2 14.92 -5.42 7.59
N ARG A 3 16.09 -5.67 7.01
CA ARG A 3 16.49 -5.15 5.70
C ARG A 3 16.21 -6.29 4.71
N TYR A 4 15.12 -6.18 3.96
CA TYR A 4 14.71 -7.20 3.00
C TYR A 4 15.71 -7.27 1.84
N ARG A 5 16.03 -8.50 1.42
CA ARG A 5 16.86 -8.83 0.25
C ARG A 5 15.93 -9.35 -0.84
N PRO A 6 15.90 -8.77 -2.05
CA PRO A 6 15.12 -9.31 -3.13
C PRO A 6 15.94 -10.44 -3.79
N ASP A 7 15.51 -11.68 -3.59
CA ASP A 7 15.85 -12.76 -4.52
C ASP A 7 14.55 -13.21 -5.19
N GLU A 8 14.61 -13.30 -6.51
CA GLU A 8 13.60 -13.76 -7.48
C GLU A 8 12.75 -12.68 -8.20
N MET A 9 13.08 -12.53 -9.49
CA MET A 9 12.36 -11.79 -10.50
C MET A 9 10.88 -12.22 -10.58
N GLY A 10 9.95 -11.31 -10.26
CA GLY A 10 8.59 -11.34 -10.82
C GLY A 10 7.40 -11.32 -9.86
N SER A 11 7.58 -11.27 -8.54
CA SER A 11 6.46 -11.02 -7.61
C SER A 11 6.69 -9.71 -6.86
N ALA A 12 5.98 -8.65 -7.23
CA ALA A 12 5.75 -7.57 -6.28
C ALA A 12 5.02 -8.22 -5.10
N GLU A 13 5.65 -8.24 -3.92
CA GLU A 13 5.11 -8.89 -2.74
C GLU A 13 3.82 -8.17 -2.34
N GLU A 14 2.65 -8.76 -2.59
CA GLU A 14 1.38 -8.14 -2.21
C GLU A 14 1.08 -8.46 -0.73
N VAL A 15 0.54 -7.50 0.01
CA VAL A 15 0.17 -7.67 1.43
C VAL A 15 -1.33 -7.52 1.60
N GLU A 16 -1.97 -8.53 2.20
CA GLU A 16 -3.39 -8.47 2.57
C GLU A 16 -3.57 -8.27 4.07
N LEU A 17 -4.33 -7.24 4.43
CA LEU A 17 -4.58 -6.82 5.81
C LEU A 17 -6.06 -6.93 6.10
N THR A 18 -6.45 -7.73 7.10
CA THR A 18 -7.83 -7.83 7.54
C THR A 18 -8.05 -6.97 8.77
N THR A 19 -9.01 -6.06 8.70
CA THR A 19 -9.49 -5.26 9.83
C THR A 19 -10.98 -5.52 10.06
N TYR A 20 -11.51 -5.09 11.20
CA TYR A 20 -12.91 -5.28 11.54
C TYR A 20 -13.56 -3.95 11.88
N THR A 21 -14.78 -3.76 11.39
CA THR A 21 -15.65 -2.65 11.82
C THR A 21 -16.09 -2.83 13.29
N LEU A 22 -16.72 -1.81 13.88
CA LEU A 22 -17.28 -1.90 15.24
C LEU A 22 -18.30 -3.04 15.40
N THR A 23 -19.03 -3.36 14.34
CA THR A 23 -19.98 -4.49 14.31
C THR A 23 -19.32 -5.81 13.90
N LEU A 24 -17.98 -5.90 13.98
CA LEU A 24 -17.18 -7.08 13.66
C LEU A 24 -17.34 -7.60 12.23
N GLN A 25 -17.76 -6.74 11.29
CA GLN A 25 -17.72 -7.09 9.87
C GLN A 25 -16.28 -6.91 9.36
N PRO A 26 -15.69 -7.90 8.68
CA PRO A 26 -14.34 -7.79 8.17
C PRO A 26 -14.26 -6.80 7.00
N ARG A 27 -13.10 -6.19 6.87
CA ARG A 27 -12.66 -5.32 5.78
C ARG A 27 -11.27 -5.78 5.38
N ILE A 28 -11.15 -6.27 4.16
CA ILE A 28 -9.92 -6.87 3.64
C ILE A 28 -9.27 -5.83 2.76
N THR A 29 -8.06 -5.39 3.09
CA THR A 29 -7.32 -4.43 2.28
C THR A 29 -6.13 -5.11 1.64
N LYS A 30 -6.11 -5.15 0.32
CA LYS A 30 -4.98 -5.65 -0.46
C LYS A 30 -4.10 -4.48 -0.85
N VAL A 31 -2.82 -4.53 -0.48
CA VAL A 31 -1.79 -3.56 -0.84
C VAL A 31 -0.90 -4.21 -1.88
N TYR A 32 -0.88 -3.65 -3.09
CA TYR A 32 -0.14 -4.21 -4.22
C TYR A 32 1.37 -3.93 -4.16
N ASP A 33 1.75 -2.89 -3.41
CA ASP A 33 3.13 -2.50 -3.20
C ASP A 33 3.33 -2.10 -1.71
N PRO A 34 3.99 -2.96 -0.89
CA PRO A 34 4.12 -2.75 0.55
C PRO A 34 4.93 -1.52 0.94
N SER A 35 5.67 -0.93 0.00
CA SER A 35 6.35 0.35 0.25
C SER A 35 5.39 1.51 0.58
N PHE A 36 4.11 1.37 0.22
CA PHE A 36 3.06 2.32 0.58
C PHE A 36 2.56 2.11 2.02
N LEU A 37 3.05 1.10 2.74
CA LEU A 37 2.82 0.93 4.18
C LEU A 37 3.96 1.60 4.94
N ILE A 38 3.60 2.59 5.75
CA ILE A 38 4.53 3.32 6.62
C ILE A 38 4.11 3.17 8.09
N GLU A 39 5.07 3.31 9.00
CA GLU A 39 4.76 3.39 10.43
C GLU A 39 3.91 4.63 10.74
N THR A 40 2.93 4.47 11.62
CA THR A 40 2.06 5.57 12.07
C THR A 40 2.20 5.83 13.57
N ARG A 41 1.91 7.06 13.98
CA ARG A 41 1.81 7.45 15.40
C ARG A 41 0.38 7.35 15.95
N ARG A 42 -0.59 6.97 15.11
CA ARG A 42 -1.98 6.83 15.52
C ARG A 42 -2.12 5.72 16.56
N PRO A 43 -2.76 5.97 17.71
CA PRO A 43 -3.02 4.91 18.69
C PRO A 43 -3.78 3.74 18.05
N LEU A 44 -3.42 2.52 18.45
CA LEU A 44 -4.01 1.25 17.96
C LEU A 44 -3.83 0.99 16.46
N ALA A 45 -2.87 1.66 15.81
CA ALA A 45 -2.41 1.35 14.48
C ALA A 45 -0.88 1.26 14.48
N LYS A 46 -0.36 0.30 13.74
CA LYS A 46 1.07 0.09 13.54
C LYS A 46 1.50 0.68 12.21
N TRP A 47 0.72 0.38 11.17
CA TRP A 47 0.96 0.86 9.82
C TRP A 47 -0.20 1.71 9.31
N GLU A 48 0.11 2.59 8.38
CA GLU A 48 -0.87 3.31 7.57
C GLU A 48 -0.47 3.33 6.10
N LEU A 49 -1.46 3.52 5.23
CA LEU A 49 -1.18 3.87 3.83
C LEU A 49 -0.59 5.28 3.77
N ALA A 50 0.57 5.39 3.13
CA ALA A 50 1.27 6.64 2.94
C ALA A 50 0.41 7.63 2.14
N ASP A 51 0.35 8.86 2.63
CA ASP A 51 -0.26 10.01 1.94
C ASP A 51 0.66 10.58 0.86
N ARG A 52 1.98 10.36 1.00
CA ARG A 52 2.98 10.78 0.04
C ARG A 52 4.14 9.80 0.01
N ILE A 53 4.66 9.52 -1.19
CA ILE A 53 5.83 8.66 -1.40
C ILE A 53 6.81 9.33 -2.36
N VAL A 54 8.09 8.96 -2.27
CA VAL A 54 9.11 9.32 -3.25
C VAL A 54 9.78 8.04 -3.70
N LEU A 55 9.78 7.79 -5.00
CA LEU A 55 10.52 6.67 -5.57
C LEU A 55 12.02 6.89 -5.35
N THR A 56 12.64 6.08 -4.50
CA THR A 56 14.10 6.06 -4.37
C THR A 56 14.72 5.32 -5.55
N GLN A 57 15.94 5.69 -5.93
CA GLN A 57 16.63 5.18 -7.11
C GLN A 57 16.65 3.64 -7.20
N ASN A 58 16.71 2.93 -6.06
CA ASN A 58 16.67 1.46 -6.01
C ASN A 58 15.38 0.83 -6.58
N ARG A 59 14.24 1.54 -6.61
CA ARG A 59 13.02 1.03 -7.26
C ARG A 59 13.17 1.06 -8.79
N THR A 60 13.85 2.07 -9.31
CA THR A 60 14.11 2.26 -10.75
C THR A 60 14.91 1.10 -11.34
N ASP A 61 15.72 0.42 -10.52
CA ASP A 61 16.60 -0.66 -10.96
C ASP A 61 15.92 -2.04 -10.91
N ALA A 62 14.94 -2.24 -10.00
CA ALA A 62 14.22 -3.50 -9.82
C ALA A 62 13.10 -3.71 -10.85
N VAL A 63 12.44 -2.63 -11.26
CA VAL A 63 11.53 -2.62 -12.40
C VAL A 63 12.41 -2.35 -13.62
N GLY A 64 13.04 -3.39 -14.16
CA GLY A 64 13.94 -3.25 -15.30
C GLY A 64 13.37 -2.25 -16.32
N THR A 65 14.19 -1.25 -16.66
CA THR A 65 13.91 -0.04 -17.46
C THR A 65 13.39 1.17 -16.67
N ASN A 66 14.01 2.33 -16.92
CA ASN A 66 13.60 3.69 -16.54
C ASN A 66 12.09 3.98 -16.73
N VAL A 67 11.23 3.46 -15.86
CA VAL A 67 9.80 3.76 -15.81
C VAL A 67 9.55 4.48 -14.49
N HIS A 68 10.00 5.74 -14.42
CA HIS A 68 9.29 6.65 -13.55
C HIS A 68 7.85 6.72 -14.12
N PRO A 69 6.81 6.42 -13.33
CA PRO A 69 5.45 6.62 -13.79
C PRO A 69 5.30 8.06 -14.26
N ALA A 70 4.61 8.24 -15.39
CA ALA A 70 4.54 9.54 -16.03
C ALA A 70 3.86 10.55 -15.10
N ALA A 71 4.36 11.79 -15.07
CA ALA A 71 3.69 12.84 -14.31
C ALA A 71 2.23 12.96 -14.77
N GLY A 72 1.29 12.97 -13.82
CA GLY A 72 -0.14 12.94 -14.05
C GLY A 72 -0.76 11.55 -14.15
N GLN A 73 0.03 10.47 -14.14
CA GLN A 73 -0.49 9.11 -14.10
C GLN A 73 -1.04 8.80 -12.69
N GLU A 74 -2.16 8.08 -12.67
CA GLU A 74 -2.75 7.55 -11.46
C GLU A 74 -2.72 6.03 -11.45
N GLU A 75 -2.50 5.45 -10.28
CA GLU A 75 -2.43 4.00 -10.07
C GLU A 75 -3.11 3.63 -8.75
N THR A 76 -3.87 2.54 -8.76
CA THR A 76 -4.40 1.95 -7.53
C THR A 76 -3.32 1.13 -6.84
N VAL A 77 -2.90 1.55 -5.66
CA VAL A 77 -1.83 0.89 -4.88
C VAL A 77 -2.38 0.03 -3.75
N ALA A 78 -3.64 0.29 -3.36
CA ALA A 78 -4.37 -0.59 -2.47
C ALA A 78 -5.87 -0.55 -2.73
N GLU A 79 -6.56 -1.64 -2.42
CA GLU A 79 -8.03 -1.73 -2.45
C GLU A 79 -8.56 -2.29 -1.14
N THR A 80 -9.62 -1.69 -0.60
CA THR A 80 -10.39 -2.25 0.51
C THR A 80 -11.66 -2.89 -0.02
N ARG A 81 -11.91 -4.13 0.41
CA ARG A 81 -13.06 -4.95 0.04
C ARG A 81 -13.85 -5.38 1.26
N ASP A 82 -15.13 -5.65 1.05
CA ASP A 82 -15.97 -6.29 2.07
C ASP A 82 -15.75 -7.82 2.13
N ALA A 83 -16.50 -8.51 3.01
CA ALA A 83 -16.43 -9.96 3.17
C ALA A 83 -16.86 -10.76 1.92
N LYS A 84 -17.62 -10.13 1.02
CA LYS A 84 -18.09 -10.73 -0.23
C LYS A 84 -17.13 -10.50 -1.38
N GLY A 85 -16.08 -9.68 -1.17
CA GLY A 85 -15.11 -9.30 -2.18
C GLY A 85 -15.46 -8.02 -2.94
N GLU A 86 -16.54 -7.32 -2.56
CA GLU A 86 -16.94 -6.08 -3.22
C GLU A 86 -15.99 -4.95 -2.83
N VAL A 87 -15.49 -4.21 -3.83
CA VAL A 87 -14.58 -3.08 -3.59
C VAL A 87 -15.35 -1.92 -2.96
N LEU A 88 -14.96 -1.57 -1.74
CA LEU A 88 -15.51 -0.44 -0.99
C LEU A 88 -14.77 0.85 -1.29
N GLY A 89 -13.46 0.76 -1.53
CA GLY A 89 -12.63 1.91 -1.84
C GLY A 89 -11.25 1.53 -2.34
N ARG A 90 -10.58 2.52 -2.96
CA ARG A 90 -9.24 2.40 -3.52
C ARG A 90 -8.35 3.52 -2.99
N TRP A 91 -7.11 3.17 -2.67
CA TRP A 91 -6.04 4.13 -2.40
C TRP A 91 -5.25 4.31 -3.68
N ILE A 92 -5.25 5.53 -4.20
CA ILE A 92 -4.68 5.88 -5.50
C ILE A 92 -3.49 6.79 -5.29
N VAL A 93 -2.36 6.45 -5.90
CA VAL A 93 -1.24 7.38 -6.03
C VAL A 93 -1.38 8.16 -7.33
N ARG A 94 -1.20 9.48 -7.25
CA ARG A 94 -1.01 10.35 -8.40
C ARG A 94 0.45 10.74 -8.47
N TRP A 95 1.09 10.41 -9.58
CA TRP A 95 2.50 10.70 -9.80
C TRP A 95 2.70 12.13 -10.29
N GLU A 96 3.71 12.77 -9.74
CA GLU A 96 4.22 14.10 -10.09
C GLU A 96 5.60 13.94 -10.72
N GLU A 97 6.16 15.05 -11.21
CA GLU A 97 7.53 15.07 -11.69
C GLU A 97 8.53 14.66 -10.59
N GLY A 98 9.65 14.06 -10.99
CA GLY A 98 10.70 13.65 -10.05
C GLY A 98 10.37 12.41 -9.21
N GLY A 99 9.38 11.60 -9.62
CA GLY A 99 9.05 10.34 -8.93
C GLY A 99 8.35 10.54 -7.58
N VAL A 100 7.80 11.72 -7.36
CA VAL A 100 6.97 12.04 -6.22
C VAL A 100 5.55 11.51 -6.46
N GLY A 101 4.96 10.82 -5.50
CA GLY A 101 3.57 10.38 -5.54
C GLY A 101 2.77 10.98 -4.40
N THR A 102 1.62 11.59 -4.71
CA THR A 102 0.64 12.03 -3.71
C THR A 102 -0.55 11.09 -3.73
N CYS A 103 -0.88 10.50 -2.58
CA CYS A 103 -1.92 9.49 -2.47
C CYS A 103 -3.24 10.09 -2.00
N HIS A 104 -4.34 9.51 -2.46
CA HIS A 104 -5.69 9.90 -2.08
C HIS A 104 -6.65 8.72 -2.09
N GLU A 105 -7.76 8.86 -1.36
CA GLU A 105 -8.84 7.86 -1.35
C GLU A 105 -9.88 8.13 -2.43
N VAL A 106 -10.43 7.05 -2.97
CA VAL A 106 -11.69 7.03 -3.71
C VAL A 106 -12.59 5.97 -3.06
N GLY A 107 -13.78 6.38 -2.60
CA GLY A 107 -14.70 5.49 -1.87
C GLY A 107 -14.31 5.34 -0.39
N HIS A 108 -14.52 4.16 0.18
CA HIS A 108 -14.25 3.85 1.59
C HIS A 108 -13.02 2.96 1.75
N VAL A 109 -11.90 3.57 2.13
CA VAL A 109 -10.62 2.89 2.32
C VAL A 109 -10.33 2.69 3.80
N VAL A 110 -9.84 1.52 4.18
CA VAL A 110 -9.18 1.35 5.48
C VAL A 110 -7.72 1.78 5.32
N ARG A 111 -7.38 2.93 5.90
CA ARG A 111 -6.02 3.51 5.83
C ARG A 111 -5.08 3.04 6.94
N TYR A 112 -5.63 2.68 8.10
CA TYR A 112 -4.84 2.41 9.31
C TYR A 112 -5.02 0.96 9.74
N PHE A 113 -3.92 0.29 10.06
CA PHE A 113 -3.92 -1.13 10.34
C PHE A 113 -3.28 -1.42 11.69
N ASN A 114 -3.98 -2.17 12.52
CA ASN A 114 -3.37 -2.82 13.66
C ASN A 114 -2.71 -4.10 13.18
N VAL A 115 -1.39 -4.17 13.26
CA VAL A 115 -0.61 -5.30 12.73
C VAL A 115 0.13 -5.97 13.86
N HIS A 116 -0.04 -7.28 13.94
CA HIS A 116 0.73 -8.18 14.76
C HIS A 116 1.80 -8.78 13.87
N GLU A 117 2.98 -8.14 13.82
CA GLU A 117 4.07 -8.52 12.92
C GLU A 117 4.49 -10.00 13.11
N GLU A 118 4.31 -10.54 14.32
CA GLU A 118 4.52 -11.95 14.65
C GLU A 118 3.63 -12.94 13.87
N LEU A 119 2.58 -12.46 13.21
CA LEU A 119 1.64 -13.26 12.41
C LEU A 119 1.91 -13.20 10.90
N LEU A 120 2.83 -12.32 10.46
CA LEU A 120 3.27 -12.25 9.07
C LEU A 120 4.30 -13.37 8.88
N LYS A 121 3.89 -14.45 8.22
CA LYS A 121 4.72 -15.64 7.95
C LYS A 121 5.62 -15.44 6.74
#